data_AF-A0A098CLI8-F1
#
_entry.id   AF-A0A098CLI8-F1
#
_cell.length_a   1.000
_cell.length_b   1.000
_cell.length_c   1.000
_cell.angle_alpha   90.00
_cell.angle_beta   90.00
_cell.angle_gamma   90.00
#
_symmetry.space_group_name_H-M   'P 1'
#
loop_
_entity.id
_entity.type
_entity.pdbx_description
1 polymer ?
#
loop_
_entity_poly.entity_id
_entity_poly.type
_entity_poly.pdbx_seq_one_letter_code
_entity_poly.pdbx_strand_id
1 'polypeptide(L)'
;VRFVEKRYPEIVPYLSTCKSPQMMMGATVKNHFAKLAGIKKVDLFVVSIVPCIAKKFGAARPEFAENGIRDVDAVITSKEMLDMMALTNTSAEDVVPCEFDEPYRQVSGAGILFGASGGVAEAALRMAVEKVTGKPLTDHLEFEEIRGFEGVKESTVDAGGTKLRVAVVSGLSNAEPIVEKIIRGVDVGYDIIEV
;
A
#
# COMPACT_ATOMS: atom_id res chain seq x y z
N VAL A 1 -10.37 -2.71 3.27
CA VAL A 1 -10.91 -1.79 4.32
C VAL A 1 -12.42 -1.62 4.23
N ARG A 2 -12.99 -0.83 3.29
CA ARG A 2 -14.45 -0.59 3.24
C ARG A 2 -15.31 -1.86 3.18
N PHE A 3 -14.84 -2.91 2.52
CA PHE A 3 -15.49 -4.22 2.47
C PHE A 3 -15.73 -4.77 3.89
N VAL A 4 -14.68 -4.82 4.70
CA VAL A 4 -14.77 -5.36 6.07
C VAL A 4 -15.50 -4.40 7.01
N GLU A 5 -15.29 -3.08 6.90
CA GLU A 5 -16.02 -2.10 7.72
C GLU A 5 -17.54 -2.16 7.51
N LYS A 6 -18.01 -2.53 6.31
CA LYS A 6 -19.45 -2.58 5.98
C LYS A 6 -20.07 -3.95 6.16
N ARG A 7 -19.34 -5.03 5.87
CA ARG A 7 -19.91 -6.37 5.77
C ARG A 7 -19.43 -7.33 6.85
N TYR A 8 -18.22 -7.11 7.36
CA TYR A 8 -17.54 -8.01 8.31
C TYR A 8 -16.79 -7.20 9.37
N PRO A 9 -17.47 -6.34 10.15
CA PRO A 9 -16.81 -5.47 11.14
C PRO A 9 -16.03 -6.27 12.21
N GLU A 10 -16.40 -7.52 12.44
CA GLU A 10 -15.76 -8.45 13.38
C GLU A 10 -14.30 -8.71 13.04
N ILE A 11 -13.89 -8.56 11.76
CA ILE A 11 -12.51 -8.77 11.35
C ILE A 11 -11.67 -7.48 11.26
N VAL A 12 -12.27 -6.31 11.53
CA VAL A 12 -11.53 -5.04 11.58
C VAL A 12 -10.34 -5.08 12.55
N PRO A 13 -10.42 -5.70 13.74
CA PRO A 13 -9.27 -5.83 14.64
C PRO A 13 -8.07 -6.58 14.06
N TYR A 14 -8.24 -7.40 13.01
CA TYR A 14 -7.15 -8.11 12.34
C TYR A 14 -6.51 -7.29 11.21
N LEU A 15 -7.08 -6.15 10.82
CA LEU A 15 -6.43 -5.27 9.85
C LEU A 15 -5.16 -4.66 10.45
N SER A 16 -4.12 -4.56 9.62
CA SER A 16 -2.94 -3.78 9.98
C SER A 16 -3.34 -2.34 10.33
N THR A 17 -2.82 -1.84 11.45
CA THR A 17 -3.03 -0.45 11.91
C THR A 17 -2.23 0.56 11.09
N CYS A 18 -1.34 0.08 10.20
CA CYS A 18 -0.58 0.93 9.30
C CYS A 18 -1.51 1.72 8.36
N LYS A 19 -1.26 3.03 8.24
CA LYS A 19 -1.81 3.85 7.16
C LYS A 19 -1.37 3.27 5.80
N SER A 20 -2.16 3.47 4.75
CA SER A 20 -1.70 3.09 3.39
C SER A 20 -0.55 3.99 2.91
N PRO A 21 0.30 3.57 1.97
CA PRO A 21 1.45 4.38 1.50
C PRO A 21 1.10 5.81 1.10
N GLN A 22 -0.04 6.01 0.39
CA GLN A 22 -0.57 7.34 0.07
C GLN A 22 -0.77 8.20 1.33
N MET A 23 -1.39 7.64 2.36
CA MET A 23 -1.70 8.39 3.58
C MET A 23 -0.46 8.57 4.46
N MET A 24 0.47 7.60 4.46
CA MET A 24 1.77 7.74 5.10
C MET A 24 2.57 8.87 4.45
N MET A 25 2.64 8.92 3.12
CA MET A 25 3.34 9.98 2.39
C MET A 25 2.69 11.33 2.62
N GLY A 26 1.36 11.45 2.50
CA GLY A 26 0.65 12.72 2.77
C GLY A 26 0.93 13.26 4.17
N ALA A 27 0.81 12.41 5.20
CA ALA A 27 1.14 12.77 6.57
C ALA A 27 2.61 13.18 6.71
N THR A 28 3.53 12.45 6.06
CA THR A 28 4.97 12.75 6.09
C THR A 28 5.26 14.10 5.46
N VAL A 29 4.74 14.37 4.26
CA VAL A 29 4.93 15.65 3.56
C VAL A 29 4.37 16.82 4.39
N LYS A 30 3.14 16.71 4.92
CA LYS A 30 2.52 17.76 5.74
C LYS A 30 3.24 18.00 7.07
N ASN A 31 3.91 17.01 7.65
CA ASN A 31 4.54 17.14 8.97
C ASN A 31 6.05 17.37 8.93
N HIS A 32 6.74 16.72 8.01
CA HIS A 32 8.20 16.74 7.88
C HIS A 32 8.64 17.79 6.85
N PHE A 33 8.13 17.70 5.61
CA PHE A 33 8.55 18.62 4.54
C PHE A 33 8.11 20.05 4.81
N ALA A 34 6.89 20.27 5.31
CA ALA A 34 6.42 21.60 5.69
C ALA A 34 7.36 22.30 6.68
N LYS A 35 7.86 21.55 7.68
CA LYS A 35 8.85 22.08 8.66
C LYS A 35 10.20 22.34 8.00
N LEU A 36 10.68 21.40 7.19
CA LEU A 36 11.97 21.51 6.49
C LEU A 36 12.01 22.73 5.57
N ALA A 37 10.93 22.97 4.83
CA ALA A 37 10.81 24.07 3.87
C ALA A 37 10.37 25.41 4.51
N GLY A 38 10.05 25.42 5.81
CA GLY A 38 9.51 26.62 6.48
C GLY A 38 8.12 27.05 6.00
N ILE A 39 7.33 26.12 5.45
CA ILE A 39 6.00 26.38 4.89
C ILE A 39 4.93 25.97 5.92
N LYS A 40 3.85 26.76 6.06
CA LYS A 40 2.73 26.36 6.92
C LYS A 40 1.98 25.21 6.27
N LYS A 41 1.52 24.24 7.06
CA LYS A 41 0.78 23.07 6.55
C LYS A 41 -0.43 23.43 5.68
N VAL A 42 -1.11 24.53 6.00
CA VAL A 42 -2.29 25.05 5.28
C VAL A 42 -1.96 25.61 3.90
N ASP A 43 -0.72 26.05 3.70
CA ASP A 43 -0.25 26.61 2.42
C ASP A 43 0.31 25.52 1.49
N LEU A 44 0.47 24.28 1.99
CA LEU A 44 0.97 23.15 1.22
C LEU A 44 -0.20 22.34 0.66
N PHE A 45 -0.26 22.14 -0.66
CA PHE A 45 -1.29 21.32 -1.31
C PHE A 45 -0.69 20.02 -1.85
N VAL A 46 -1.11 18.88 -1.32
CA VAL A 46 -0.59 17.55 -1.63
C VAL A 46 -1.56 16.82 -2.55
N VAL A 47 -1.08 16.49 -3.75
CA VAL A 47 -1.83 15.74 -4.77
C VAL A 47 -1.26 14.34 -4.88
N SER A 48 -2.12 13.32 -4.76
CA SER A 48 -1.75 11.93 -4.98
C SER A 48 -2.23 11.45 -6.35
N ILE A 49 -1.34 10.84 -7.12
CA ILE A 49 -1.65 10.23 -8.43
C ILE A 49 -1.66 8.72 -8.26
N VAL A 50 -2.79 8.07 -8.53
CA VAL A 50 -2.99 6.64 -8.21
C VAL A 50 -3.85 5.92 -9.25
N PRO A 51 -3.68 4.61 -9.46
CA PRO A 51 -4.49 3.86 -10.42
C PRO A 51 -5.90 3.50 -9.90
N CYS A 52 -6.28 3.92 -8.68
CA CYS A 52 -7.47 3.41 -7.99
C CYS A 52 -8.39 4.54 -7.48
N ILE A 53 -9.67 4.48 -7.84
CA ILE A 53 -10.69 5.45 -7.39
C ILE A 53 -10.95 5.36 -5.88
N ALA A 54 -10.81 4.17 -5.27
CA ALA A 54 -11.05 3.98 -3.84
C ALA A 54 -10.13 4.84 -2.96
N LYS A 55 -8.97 5.25 -3.48
CA LYS A 55 -8.05 6.15 -2.82
C LYS A 55 -8.59 7.57 -2.65
N LYS A 56 -9.50 8.03 -3.52
CA LYS A 56 -10.20 9.32 -3.35
C LYS A 56 -11.04 9.31 -2.07
N PHE A 57 -11.82 8.25 -1.88
CA PHE A 57 -12.60 8.05 -0.65
C PHE A 57 -11.68 7.91 0.56
N GLY A 58 -10.59 7.14 0.44
CA GLY A 58 -9.61 6.96 1.50
C GLY A 58 -9.01 8.28 2.00
N ALA A 59 -8.59 9.17 1.10
CA ALA A 59 -8.04 10.48 1.46
C ALA A 59 -9.07 11.44 2.07
N ALA A 60 -10.35 11.29 1.73
CA ALA A 60 -11.42 12.15 2.23
C ALA A 60 -11.93 11.77 3.64
N ARG A 61 -11.38 10.72 4.26
CA ARG A 61 -11.80 10.27 5.58
C ARG A 61 -11.44 11.30 6.67
N PRO A 62 -12.35 11.63 7.60
CA PRO A 62 -12.13 12.68 8.61
C PRO A 62 -10.89 12.46 9.50
N GLU A 63 -10.55 11.22 9.83
CA GLU A 63 -9.38 10.87 10.64
C GLU A 63 -8.03 11.22 9.98
N PHE A 64 -8.02 11.54 8.69
CA PHE A 64 -6.84 12.01 7.98
C PHE A 64 -6.85 13.52 7.76
N ALA A 65 -7.65 14.26 8.55
CA ALA A 65 -7.74 15.71 8.53
C ALA A 65 -7.49 16.29 9.94
N GLU A 66 -6.26 16.19 10.42
CA GLU A 66 -5.86 16.72 11.72
C GLU A 66 -6.06 18.25 11.75
N ASN A 67 -6.84 18.75 12.71
CA ASN A 67 -7.20 20.17 12.82
C ASN A 67 -7.81 20.76 11.54
N GLY A 68 -8.54 19.94 10.76
CA GLY A 68 -9.15 20.35 9.49
C GLY A 68 -8.17 20.43 8.32
N ILE A 69 -6.89 20.10 8.52
CA ILE A 69 -5.87 20.06 7.46
C ILE A 69 -5.71 18.61 7.01
N ARG A 70 -6.02 18.34 5.73
CA ARG A 70 -5.90 16.99 5.18
C ARG A 70 -4.44 16.59 5.00
N ASP A 71 -4.15 15.31 5.25
CA ASP A 71 -2.87 14.67 4.90
C ASP A 71 -2.66 14.67 3.36
N VAL A 72 -3.74 14.46 2.59
CA VAL A 72 -3.77 14.48 1.12
C VAL A 72 -4.95 15.33 0.68
N ASP A 73 -4.68 16.42 -0.05
CA ASP A 73 -5.70 17.41 -0.40
C ASP A 73 -6.52 17.00 -1.63
N ALA A 74 -5.86 16.40 -2.61
CA ALA A 74 -6.50 15.88 -3.82
C ALA A 74 -5.93 14.51 -4.21
N VAL A 75 -6.79 13.70 -4.84
CA VAL A 75 -6.39 12.43 -5.43
C VAL A 75 -6.89 12.41 -6.86
N ILE A 76 -5.99 12.26 -7.81
CA ILE A 76 -6.31 12.10 -9.23
C ILE A 76 -5.90 10.70 -9.69
N THR A 77 -6.65 10.17 -10.64
CA THR A 77 -6.33 8.89 -11.26
C THR A 77 -5.26 9.06 -12.33
N SER A 78 -4.57 7.97 -12.69
CA SER A 78 -3.66 7.98 -13.85
C SER A 78 -4.37 8.46 -15.12
N LYS A 79 -5.65 8.11 -15.30
CA LYS A 79 -6.46 8.62 -16.41
C LYS A 79 -6.68 10.13 -16.35
N GLU A 80 -7.07 10.66 -15.20
CA GLU A 80 -7.27 12.12 -15.04
C GLU A 80 -5.98 12.90 -15.26
N MET A 81 -4.83 12.34 -14.87
CA MET A 81 -3.52 12.93 -15.16
C MET A 81 -3.23 12.95 -16.67
N LEU A 82 -3.50 11.86 -17.39
CA LEU A 82 -3.37 11.82 -18.85
C LEU A 82 -4.32 12.77 -19.57
N ASP A 83 -5.56 12.89 -19.08
CA ASP A 83 -6.54 13.85 -19.61
C ASP A 83 -6.05 15.29 -19.41
N MET A 84 -5.43 15.61 -18.26
CA MET A 84 -4.81 16.92 -18.01
C MET A 84 -3.64 17.20 -18.96
N MET A 85 -2.79 16.21 -19.24
CA MET A 85 -1.70 16.35 -20.22
C MET A 85 -2.23 16.62 -21.63
N ALA A 86 -3.34 15.97 -22.02
CA ALA A 86 -3.97 16.21 -23.31
C ALA A 86 -4.50 17.65 -23.43
N LEU A 87 -5.03 18.23 -22.35
CA LEU A 87 -5.48 19.62 -22.32
C LEU A 87 -4.34 20.63 -22.52
N THR A 88 -3.10 20.27 -22.18
CA THR A 88 -1.92 21.10 -22.39
C THR A 88 -1.21 20.82 -23.71
N ASN A 89 -1.80 20.00 -24.59
CA ASN A 89 -1.16 19.49 -25.82
C ASN A 89 0.22 18.86 -25.55
N THR A 90 0.38 18.20 -24.40
CA THR A 90 1.61 17.53 -24.00
C THR A 90 1.49 16.04 -24.28
N SER A 91 2.38 15.51 -25.09
CA SER A 91 2.52 14.07 -25.35
C SER A 91 3.56 13.45 -24.42
N ALA A 92 3.58 12.12 -24.33
CA ALA A 92 4.61 11.41 -23.56
C ALA A 92 6.02 11.63 -24.12
N GLU A 93 6.14 11.89 -25.42
CA GLU A 93 7.41 12.13 -26.11
C GLU A 93 8.04 13.48 -25.73
N ASP A 94 7.21 14.44 -25.30
CA ASP A 94 7.65 15.75 -24.83
C ASP A 94 8.24 15.70 -23.41
N VAL A 95 8.02 14.59 -22.68
CA VAL A 95 8.45 14.45 -21.28
C VAL A 95 9.91 14.01 -21.23
N VAL A 96 10.77 14.93 -20.79
CA VAL A 96 12.17 14.61 -20.49
C VAL A 96 12.24 13.91 -19.13
N PRO A 97 12.77 12.68 -19.05
CA PRO A 97 12.97 12.01 -17.77
C PRO A 97 13.81 12.87 -16.85
N CYS A 98 13.31 13.07 -15.64
CA CYS A 98 14.02 13.76 -14.59
C CYS A 98 13.91 12.97 -13.30
N GLU A 99 14.62 13.50 -12.33
CA GLU A 99 15.15 12.81 -11.18
C GLU A 99 14.29 13.34 -10.01
N PHE A 100 13.60 12.48 -9.25
CA PHE A 100 12.60 12.94 -8.25
C PHE A 100 13.18 13.88 -7.19
N ASP A 101 12.37 14.69 -6.50
CA ASP A 101 12.89 15.64 -5.53
C ASP A 101 13.30 15.01 -4.18
N GLU A 102 14.36 15.55 -3.57
CA GLU A 102 14.73 15.29 -2.18
C GLU A 102 13.70 15.92 -1.21
N PRO A 103 13.45 15.35 -0.02
CA PRO A 103 14.14 14.19 0.59
C PRO A 103 13.49 12.83 0.27
N TYR A 104 12.52 12.77 -0.65
CA TYR A 104 11.68 11.58 -0.85
C TYR A 104 11.94 10.83 -2.16
N ARG A 105 13.03 11.13 -2.86
CA ARG A 105 13.44 10.44 -4.10
C ARG A 105 13.66 8.94 -3.90
N GLN A 106 14.23 8.54 -2.77
CA GLN A 106 14.71 7.18 -2.57
C GLN A 106 13.56 6.18 -2.39
N VAL A 107 13.52 5.16 -3.24
CA VAL A 107 12.59 4.03 -3.16
C VAL A 107 13.35 2.71 -3.16
N SER A 108 12.91 1.75 -2.35
CA SER A 108 13.49 0.40 -2.35
C SER A 108 12.80 -0.47 -3.41
N GLY A 109 13.46 -1.55 -3.84
CA GLY A 109 12.85 -2.54 -4.73
C GLY A 109 11.57 -3.16 -4.14
N ALA A 110 11.51 -3.33 -2.82
CA ALA A 110 10.31 -3.79 -2.13
C ALA A 110 9.14 -2.79 -2.25
N GLY A 111 9.41 -1.49 -2.20
CA GLY A 111 8.40 -0.45 -2.40
C GLY A 111 7.78 -0.46 -3.80
N ILE A 112 8.57 -0.79 -4.82
CA ILE A 112 8.10 -0.87 -6.22
C ILE A 112 7.10 -2.01 -6.40
N LEU A 113 7.24 -3.12 -5.66
CA LEU A 113 6.38 -4.29 -5.79
C LEU A 113 4.92 -4.04 -5.37
N PHE A 114 4.63 -3.02 -4.55
CA PHE A 114 3.28 -2.72 -4.04
C PHE A 114 2.21 -2.53 -5.13
N GLY A 115 2.62 -2.25 -6.38
CA GLY A 115 1.71 -2.12 -7.51
C GLY A 115 1.17 -3.44 -8.06
N ALA A 116 1.77 -4.58 -7.70
CA ALA A 116 1.39 -5.90 -8.16
C ALA A 116 0.77 -6.74 -7.04
N SER A 117 -0.17 -7.63 -7.39
CA SER A 117 -0.75 -8.58 -6.43
C SER A 117 0.33 -9.50 -5.86
N GLY A 118 0.43 -9.54 -4.54
CA GLY A 118 1.44 -10.27 -3.78
C GLY A 118 2.67 -9.45 -3.46
N GLY A 119 2.83 -8.25 -4.04
CA GLY A 119 3.99 -7.42 -3.80
C GLY A 119 4.03 -6.80 -2.40
N VAL A 120 2.87 -6.59 -1.76
CA VAL A 120 2.81 -6.07 -0.38
C VAL A 120 3.23 -7.18 0.61
N ALA A 121 2.72 -8.38 0.42
CA ALA A 121 3.12 -9.58 1.14
C ALA A 121 4.60 -9.87 0.95
N GLU A 122 5.11 -9.82 -0.29
CA GLU A 122 6.52 -10.02 -0.61
C GLU A 122 7.41 -9.02 0.13
N ALA A 123 7.06 -7.73 0.09
CA ALA A 123 7.79 -6.68 0.78
C ALA A 123 7.77 -6.87 2.31
N ALA A 124 6.62 -7.26 2.87
CA ALA A 124 6.47 -7.54 4.29
C ALA A 124 7.32 -8.75 4.72
N LEU A 125 7.34 -9.81 3.92
CA LEU A 125 8.11 -11.02 4.19
C LEU A 125 9.61 -10.77 4.17
N ARG A 126 10.11 -10.01 3.19
CA ARG A 126 11.54 -9.61 3.15
C ARG A 126 11.97 -8.95 4.46
N MET A 127 11.16 -8.03 4.97
CA MET A 127 11.42 -7.36 6.25
C MET A 127 11.25 -8.28 7.46
N ALA A 128 10.22 -9.15 7.45
CA ALA A 128 9.94 -10.05 8.55
C ALA A 128 11.07 -11.08 8.75
N VAL A 129 11.56 -11.69 7.67
CA VAL A 129 12.66 -12.67 7.76
C VAL A 129 13.93 -12.01 8.29
N GLU A 130 14.29 -10.82 7.79
CA GLU A 130 15.45 -10.09 8.30
C GLU A 130 15.29 -9.77 9.79
N LYS A 131 14.10 -9.35 10.21
CA LYS A 131 13.83 -9.01 11.61
C LYS A 131 13.90 -10.22 12.54
N VAL A 132 13.40 -11.39 12.11
CA VAL A 132 13.39 -12.63 12.90
C VAL A 132 14.77 -13.26 12.96
N THR A 133 15.49 -13.29 11.84
CA THR A 133 16.80 -13.97 11.73
C THR A 133 17.98 -13.07 12.14
N GLY A 134 17.78 -11.75 12.18
CA GLY A 134 18.84 -10.76 12.39
C GLY A 134 19.82 -10.66 11.22
N LYS A 135 19.52 -11.30 10.08
CA LYS A 135 20.36 -11.31 8.88
C LYS A 135 19.55 -10.84 7.68
N PRO A 136 20.07 -9.91 6.88
CA PRO A 136 19.38 -9.49 5.66
C PRO A 136 19.25 -10.68 4.72
N LEU A 137 18.10 -10.78 4.06
CA LEU A 137 17.85 -11.80 3.05
C LEU A 137 18.63 -11.43 1.78
N THR A 138 19.80 -12.04 1.56
CA THR A 138 20.67 -11.71 0.42
C THR A 138 20.49 -12.66 -0.76
N ASP A 139 20.09 -13.90 -0.51
CA ASP A 139 20.26 -14.98 -1.48
C ASP A 139 18.99 -15.29 -2.28
N HIS A 140 17.81 -14.99 -1.72
CA HIS A 140 16.52 -15.30 -2.35
C HIS A 140 15.45 -14.27 -1.97
N LEU A 141 15.38 -13.17 -2.73
CA LEU A 141 14.44 -12.08 -2.47
C LEU A 141 13.08 -12.26 -3.16
N GLU A 142 12.98 -13.19 -4.11
CA GLU A 142 11.79 -13.39 -4.92
C GLU A 142 10.91 -14.48 -4.32
N PHE A 143 9.61 -14.22 -4.19
CA PHE A 143 8.65 -15.20 -3.70
C PHE A 143 7.68 -15.51 -4.83
N GLU A 144 8.09 -16.39 -5.74
CA GLU A 144 7.37 -16.65 -6.98
C GLU A 144 5.96 -17.24 -6.74
N GLU A 145 5.79 -18.00 -5.66
CA GLU A 145 4.53 -18.69 -5.35
C GLU A 145 3.37 -17.73 -5.02
N ILE A 146 3.67 -16.48 -4.65
CA ILE A 146 2.67 -15.44 -4.36
C ILE A 146 2.46 -14.45 -5.51
N ARG A 147 3.19 -14.62 -6.63
CA ARG A 147 3.04 -13.83 -7.85
C ARG A 147 2.02 -14.47 -8.80
N GLY A 148 1.58 -13.71 -9.80
CA GLY A 148 0.63 -14.18 -10.82
C GLY A 148 -0.84 -13.85 -10.54
N PHE A 149 -1.72 -14.40 -11.38
CA PHE A 149 -3.13 -14.00 -11.51
C PHE A 149 -4.13 -14.94 -10.84
N GLU A 150 -3.67 -15.97 -10.13
CA GLU A 150 -4.56 -16.86 -9.40
C GLU A 150 -5.33 -16.10 -8.31
N GLY A 151 -6.57 -16.54 -8.07
CA GLY A 151 -7.51 -15.86 -7.16
C GLY A 151 -7.06 -15.90 -5.70
N VAL A 152 -6.46 -17.01 -5.28
CA VAL A 152 -5.83 -17.18 -3.97
C VAL A 152 -4.50 -17.86 -4.20
N LYS A 153 -3.43 -17.28 -3.67
CA LYS A 153 -2.06 -17.78 -3.76
C LYS A 153 -1.53 -17.96 -2.34
N GLU A 154 -0.80 -19.02 -2.10
CA GLU A 154 -0.32 -19.39 -0.77
C GLU A 154 1.16 -19.69 -0.82
N SER A 155 1.89 -19.29 0.20
CA SER A 155 3.30 -19.67 0.36
C SER A 155 3.65 -19.84 1.83
N THR A 156 4.70 -20.61 2.09
CA THR A 156 5.28 -20.77 3.41
C THR A 156 6.76 -20.47 3.34
N VAL A 157 7.20 -19.51 4.15
CA VAL A 157 8.58 -19.04 4.20
C VAL A 157 9.21 -19.49 5.51
N ASP A 158 10.39 -20.10 5.46
CA ASP A 158 11.17 -20.37 6.66
C ASP A 158 11.99 -19.13 7.05
N ALA A 159 11.70 -18.59 8.24
CA ALA A 159 12.39 -17.46 8.83
C ALA A 159 13.25 -17.92 10.01
N GLY A 160 14.28 -18.71 9.73
CA GLY A 160 15.20 -19.22 10.76
C GLY A 160 14.55 -20.25 11.68
N GLY A 161 13.82 -21.20 11.09
CA GLY A 161 13.09 -22.26 11.79
C GLY A 161 11.65 -21.91 12.17
N THR A 162 11.25 -20.65 12.01
CA THR A 162 9.84 -20.23 12.14
C THR A 162 9.19 -20.24 10.77
N LYS A 163 8.15 -21.05 10.58
CA LYS A 163 7.40 -21.09 9.32
C LYS A 163 6.35 -19.99 9.30
N LEU A 164 6.53 -19.01 8.41
CA LEU A 164 5.58 -17.94 8.15
C LEU A 164 4.69 -18.33 6.97
N ARG A 165 3.39 -18.41 7.20
CA ARG A 165 2.39 -18.79 6.20
C ARG A 165 1.67 -17.55 5.69
N VAL A 166 1.67 -17.35 4.39
CA VAL A 166 1.07 -16.19 3.73
C VAL A 166 -0.01 -16.61 2.74
N ALA A 167 -1.10 -15.84 2.69
CA ALA A 167 -2.06 -15.88 1.60
C ALA A 167 -2.12 -14.53 0.89
N VAL A 168 -2.16 -14.56 -0.44
CA VAL A 168 -2.40 -13.40 -1.30
C VAL A 168 -3.69 -13.64 -2.07
N VAL A 169 -4.67 -12.79 -1.83
CA VAL A 169 -6.01 -12.95 -2.36
C VAL A 169 -6.31 -11.84 -3.36
N SER A 170 -6.49 -12.23 -4.61
CA SER A 170 -6.83 -11.31 -5.69
C SER A 170 -8.35 -11.19 -5.81
N GLY A 171 -8.92 -10.08 -5.35
CA GLY A 171 -10.34 -9.77 -5.53
C GLY A 171 -11.25 -10.20 -4.38
N LEU A 172 -12.26 -9.39 -4.10
CA LEU A 172 -13.10 -9.53 -2.90
C LEU A 172 -13.95 -10.81 -2.88
N SER A 173 -14.34 -11.34 -4.05
CA SER A 173 -15.06 -12.62 -4.13
C SER A 173 -14.22 -13.80 -3.66
N ASN A 174 -12.90 -13.73 -3.79
CA ASN A 174 -11.97 -14.75 -3.31
C ASN A 174 -11.63 -14.55 -1.82
N ALA A 175 -11.70 -13.30 -1.33
CA ALA A 175 -11.46 -12.99 0.09
C ALA A 175 -12.62 -13.39 0.99
N GLU A 176 -13.86 -13.27 0.50
CA GLU A 176 -15.08 -13.50 1.27
C GLU A 176 -15.13 -14.88 1.94
N PRO A 177 -14.83 -16.01 1.26
CA PRO A 177 -14.81 -17.33 1.90
C PRO A 177 -13.77 -17.46 3.02
N ILE A 178 -12.62 -16.80 2.91
CA ILE A 178 -11.57 -16.82 3.93
C ILE A 178 -12.03 -16.03 5.16
N VAL A 179 -12.61 -14.85 4.93
CA VAL A 179 -13.19 -14.02 6.00
C VAL A 179 -14.28 -14.77 6.77
N GLU A 180 -15.18 -15.47 6.08
CA GLU A 180 -16.23 -16.27 6.72
C GLU A 180 -15.69 -17.40 7.59
N LYS A 181 -14.59 -18.05 7.18
CA LYS A 181 -13.91 -19.06 8.00
C LYS A 181 -13.34 -18.46 9.28
N ILE A 182 -12.66 -17.31 9.17
CA ILE A 182 -12.08 -16.60 10.33
C ILE A 182 -13.17 -16.22 11.33
N ILE A 183 -14.30 -15.68 10.87
CA ILE A 183 -15.43 -15.30 11.74
C ILE A 183 -16.03 -16.50 12.46
N ARG A 184 -16.07 -17.67 11.82
CA ARG A 184 -16.53 -18.92 12.43
C ARG A 184 -15.52 -19.54 13.41
N GLY A 185 -14.37 -18.90 13.64
CA GLY A 185 -13.31 -19.42 14.49
C GLY A 185 -12.52 -20.58 13.86
N VAL A 186 -12.61 -20.76 12.53
CA VAL A 186 -11.82 -21.75 11.81
C VAL A 186 -10.40 -21.22 11.64
N ASP A 187 -9.42 -21.97 12.12
CA ASP A 187 -8.00 -21.67 11.85
C ASP A 187 -7.71 -21.83 10.36
N VAL A 188 -7.45 -20.71 9.69
CA VAL A 188 -7.09 -20.65 8.27
C VAL A 188 -5.59 -20.87 8.05
N GLY A 189 -4.79 -20.89 9.11
CA GLY A 189 -3.37 -21.22 9.05
C GLY A 189 -2.46 -20.16 8.44
N TYR A 190 -2.92 -18.92 8.24
CA TYR A 190 -2.09 -17.82 7.72
C TYR A 190 -1.69 -16.84 8.82
N ASP A 191 -0.43 -16.43 8.79
CA ASP A 191 0.11 -15.37 9.65
C ASP A 191 -0.12 -13.99 9.04
N ILE A 192 -0.18 -13.90 7.70
CA ILE A 192 -0.47 -12.68 6.95
C ILE A 192 -1.35 -12.98 5.74
N ILE A 193 -2.35 -12.12 5.51
CA ILE A 193 -3.25 -12.20 4.36
C ILE A 193 -3.23 -10.84 3.64
N GLU A 194 -2.79 -10.83 2.38
CA GLU A 194 -2.95 -9.69 1.48
C GLU A 194 -4.28 -9.80 0.73
N VAL A 195 -5.02 -8.69 0.65
CA VAL A 195 -6.29 -8.56 -0.10
C VAL A 195 -6.30 -7.26 -0.89
#